data_AF-A0A8T5B4N5-F1
#
_entry.id   AF-A0A8T5B4N5-F1
#
_cell.length_a   1.000
_cell.length_b   1.000
_cell.length_c   1.000
_cell.angle_alpha   90.00
_cell.angle_beta   90.00
_cell.angle_gamma   90.00
#
_symmetry.space_group_name_H-M   'P 1'
#
loop_
_entity.id
_entity.type
_entity.pdbx_description
1 polymer ?
#
loop_
_entity_poly.entity_id
_entity_poly.type
_entity_poly.pdbx_seq_one_letter_code
_entity_poly.pdbx_strand_id
1 'polypeptide(L)'
;MRIDGVFIENIRSHVKSYVKFSKGFNCLVGGLGAGKSSILYAIDFVLFGDPLGRSYEYLLREGADVCRAALKFIEGGKEYTIWRGLRRKGEHIVQDNEQLKLFEGDKLLAEMKNEAIAEQLKSIIGVDKEIFREIMWVRQEKLKEILDMTPGERQRKMDQLFGISDYEVSWTNLRPLQRWYESERETLTRDPDVISIEDIQKKYDETVKELALRDAELEEARNQVQEAEEKLKEASARLEEMKALRQKSEEMKAEETRLRAGISSAETLCTRLANEIRERKMKINDLEKRLESQNIQEENVKKIIADLGLPADASSDYIQSYIASIIEQTSSM
;
A
#
# COMPACT_ATOMS: atom_id res chain seq x y z
N MET A 1 -44.01 -44.92 -3.76
CA MET A 1 -44.08 -46.29 -4.32
C MET A 1 -45.51 -46.75 -4.44
N ARG A 2 -45.89 -47.37 -5.56
CA ARG A 2 -47.19 -48.04 -5.73
C ARG A 2 -47.00 -49.47 -6.23
N ILE A 3 -47.44 -50.45 -5.44
CA ILE A 3 -47.44 -51.86 -5.86
C ILE A 3 -48.52 -52.09 -6.93
N ASP A 4 -48.16 -52.74 -8.02
CA ASP A 4 -49.06 -53.09 -9.14
C ASP A 4 -49.45 -54.57 -9.11
N GLY A 5 -48.52 -55.45 -8.74
CA GLY A 5 -48.81 -56.87 -8.59
C GLY A 5 -47.71 -57.66 -7.89
N VAL A 6 -48.09 -58.79 -7.31
CA VAL A 6 -47.15 -59.74 -6.70
C VAL A 6 -47.41 -61.14 -7.25
N PHE A 7 -46.35 -61.77 -7.75
CA PHE A 7 -46.31 -63.18 -8.10
C PHE A 7 -45.73 -63.98 -6.95
N ILE A 8 -46.34 -65.12 -6.64
CA ILE A 8 -45.97 -65.96 -5.50
C ILE A 8 -46.05 -67.43 -5.93
N GLU A 9 -44.98 -68.19 -5.76
CA GLU A 9 -44.89 -69.62 -6.06
C GLU A 9 -44.23 -70.35 -4.89
N ASN A 10 -44.91 -71.36 -4.35
CA ASN A 10 -44.49 -72.17 -3.20
C ASN A 10 -44.11 -71.36 -1.93
N ILE A 11 -44.87 -70.31 -1.61
CA ILE A 11 -44.73 -69.57 -0.36
C ILE A 11 -45.93 -69.85 0.53
N ARG A 12 -45.69 -70.54 1.65
CA ARG A 12 -46.70 -70.89 2.64
C ARG A 12 -47.93 -71.54 1.97
N SER A 13 -49.12 -70.97 2.16
CA SER A 13 -50.37 -71.48 1.59
C SER A 13 -50.49 -71.32 0.07
N HIS A 14 -49.64 -70.51 -0.58
CA HIS A 14 -49.68 -70.27 -2.02
C HIS A 14 -48.82 -71.31 -2.77
N VAL A 15 -49.47 -72.13 -3.60
CA VAL A 15 -48.77 -73.01 -4.57
C VAL A 15 -48.31 -72.17 -5.75
N LYS A 16 -49.23 -71.45 -6.38
CA LYS A 16 -48.96 -70.45 -7.42
C LYS A 16 -50.07 -69.43 -7.41
N SER A 17 -49.74 -68.16 -7.28
CA SER A 17 -50.72 -67.08 -7.20
C SER A 17 -50.14 -65.81 -7.80
N TYR A 18 -50.99 -65.06 -8.49
CA TYR A 18 -50.69 -63.70 -8.92
C TYR A 18 -51.78 -62.79 -8.37
N VAL A 19 -51.39 -61.81 -7.57
CA VAL A 19 -52.30 -60.86 -6.94
C VAL A 19 -52.04 -59.49 -7.55
N LYS A 20 -53.03 -58.97 -8.27
CA LYS A 20 -52.99 -57.64 -8.87
C LYS A 20 -53.59 -56.62 -7.91
N PHE A 21 -52.89 -55.50 -7.72
CA PHE A 21 -53.36 -54.39 -6.90
C PHE A 21 -53.91 -53.29 -7.81
N SER A 22 -54.98 -52.65 -7.37
CA SER A 22 -55.58 -51.50 -8.06
C SER A 22 -55.15 -50.20 -7.40
N LYS A 23 -55.36 -49.06 -8.08
CA LYS A 23 -55.20 -47.76 -7.45
C LYS A 23 -56.26 -47.58 -6.34
N GLY A 24 -55.89 -46.89 -5.27
CA GLY A 24 -56.77 -46.63 -4.13
C GLY A 24 -56.68 -47.71 -3.04
N PHE A 25 -57.81 -47.93 -2.34
CA PHE A 25 -57.87 -48.84 -1.21
C PHE A 25 -58.05 -50.28 -1.68
N ASN A 26 -57.13 -51.17 -1.30
CA ASN A 26 -57.19 -52.60 -1.58
C ASN A 26 -57.41 -53.37 -0.28
N CYS A 27 -58.46 -54.20 -0.23
CA CYS A 27 -58.76 -55.03 0.94
C CYS A 27 -58.57 -56.52 0.60
N LEU A 28 -57.68 -57.19 1.34
CA LEU A 28 -57.51 -58.65 1.24
C LEU A 28 -58.46 -59.34 2.22
N VAL A 29 -59.48 -60.01 1.70
CA VAL A 29 -60.52 -60.69 2.50
C VAL A 29 -60.47 -62.20 2.30
N GLY A 30 -60.74 -62.97 3.35
CA GLY A 30 -60.72 -64.43 3.32
C GLY A 30 -60.64 -65.05 4.72
N GLY A 31 -60.82 -66.36 4.83
CA GLY A 31 -60.75 -67.09 6.10
C GLY A 31 -59.36 -67.08 6.76
N LEU A 32 -59.30 -67.47 8.04
CA LEU A 32 -58.03 -67.68 8.73
C LEU A 32 -57.22 -68.76 7.96
N GLY A 33 -55.92 -68.53 7.77
CA GLY A 33 -55.05 -69.45 7.02
C GLY A 33 -55.16 -69.38 5.49
N ALA A 34 -56.06 -68.57 4.92
CA ALA A 34 -56.22 -68.43 3.47
C ALA A 34 -55.04 -67.77 2.71
N GLY A 35 -53.96 -67.40 3.41
CA GLY A 35 -52.76 -66.83 2.79
C GLY A 35 -52.67 -65.31 2.72
N LYS A 36 -53.66 -64.58 3.23
CA LYS A 36 -53.67 -63.09 3.23
C LYS A 36 -52.37 -62.47 3.74
N SER A 37 -51.91 -62.90 4.93
CA SER A 37 -50.65 -62.42 5.50
C SER A 37 -49.43 -62.91 4.72
N SER A 38 -49.52 -64.08 4.06
CA SER A 38 -48.45 -64.63 3.22
C SER A 38 -48.17 -63.76 2.01
N ILE A 39 -49.19 -63.07 1.47
CA ILE A 39 -49.01 -62.07 0.42
C ILE A 39 -48.11 -60.92 0.91
N LEU A 40 -48.40 -60.38 2.10
CA LEU A 40 -47.60 -59.30 2.69
C LEU A 40 -46.18 -59.76 3.03
N TYR A 41 -46.03 -61.00 3.53
CA TYR A 41 -44.72 -61.60 3.79
C TYR A 41 -43.91 -61.81 2.50
N ALA A 42 -44.55 -62.19 1.40
CA ALA A 42 -43.88 -62.32 0.11
C ALA A 42 -43.41 -60.95 -0.42
N ILE A 43 -44.21 -59.89 -0.26
CA ILE A 43 -43.83 -58.53 -0.66
C ILE A 43 -42.57 -58.07 0.10
N ASP A 44 -42.55 -58.19 1.42
CA ASP A 44 -41.38 -57.82 2.23
C ASP A 44 -40.15 -58.68 1.89
N PHE A 45 -40.34 -59.99 1.74
CA PHE A 45 -39.26 -60.89 1.33
C PHE A 45 -38.68 -60.46 -0.02
N VAL A 46 -39.52 -60.16 -1.01
CA VAL A 46 -39.06 -59.74 -2.34
C VAL A 46 -38.27 -58.44 -2.28
N LEU A 47 -38.67 -57.47 -1.46
CA LEU A 47 -37.94 -56.20 -1.33
C LEU A 47 -36.60 -56.41 -0.63
N PHE A 48 -36.59 -57.04 0.55
CA PHE A 48 -35.42 -56.99 1.44
C PHE A 48 -34.63 -58.28 1.50
N GLY A 49 -35.22 -59.41 1.13
CA GLY A 49 -34.62 -60.73 1.21
C GLY A 49 -34.52 -61.30 2.62
N ASP A 50 -34.41 -60.45 3.64
CA ASP A 50 -34.23 -60.89 5.01
C ASP A 50 -35.49 -61.53 5.60
N PRO A 51 -35.36 -62.63 6.35
CA PRO A 51 -36.51 -63.20 7.01
C PRO A 51 -36.95 -62.26 8.14
N LEU A 52 -38.26 -62.08 8.29
CA LEU A 52 -38.90 -61.13 9.22
C LEU A 52 -38.80 -61.55 10.69
N GLY A 53 -37.58 -61.66 11.23
CA GLY A 53 -37.33 -62.15 12.58
C GLY A 53 -37.73 -63.61 12.77
N ARG A 54 -37.74 -64.39 11.69
CA ARG A 54 -38.05 -65.84 11.65
C ARG A 54 -36.99 -66.55 10.79
N SER A 55 -37.09 -67.86 10.59
CA SER A 55 -36.30 -68.59 9.62
C SER A 55 -36.92 -68.54 8.21
N TYR A 56 -36.12 -68.79 7.18
CA TYR A 56 -36.62 -68.96 5.81
C TYR A 56 -37.61 -70.14 5.66
N GLU A 57 -37.56 -71.11 6.57
CA GLU A 57 -38.52 -72.23 6.65
C GLU A 57 -39.95 -71.75 6.88
N TYR A 58 -40.12 -70.60 7.53
CA TYR A 58 -41.44 -70.02 7.74
C TYR A 58 -42.07 -69.50 6.43
N LEU A 59 -41.26 -69.21 5.41
CA LEU A 59 -41.71 -68.71 4.11
C LEU A 59 -41.88 -69.85 3.10
N LEU A 60 -40.89 -70.75 2.99
CA LEU A 60 -40.95 -71.86 2.05
C LEU A 60 -42.13 -72.78 2.39
N ARG A 61 -42.94 -73.10 1.38
CA ARG A 61 -44.07 -74.03 1.54
C ARG A 61 -43.56 -75.41 1.96
N GLU A 62 -44.27 -76.04 2.90
CA GLU A 62 -44.00 -77.42 3.32
C GLU A 62 -44.10 -78.39 2.14
N GLY A 63 -43.11 -79.27 2.00
CA GLY A 63 -42.99 -80.20 0.88
C GLY A 63 -42.43 -79.60 -0.42
N ALA A 64 -42.07 -78.31 -0.44
CA ALA A 64 -41.39 -77.68 -1.57
C ALA A 64 -39.89 -77.49 -1.31
N ASP A 65 -39.09 -77.64 -2.36
CA ASP A 65 -37.64 -77.40 -2.33
C ASP A 65 -37.24 -76.01 -2.84
N VAL A 66 -38.12 -75.35 -3.59
CA VAL A 66 -37.87 -74.03 -4.18
C VAL A 66 -39.13 -73.18 -4.08
N CYS A 67 -38.95 -71.90 -3.74
CA CYS A 67 -40.00 -70.88 -3.90
C CYS A 67 -39.49 -69.70 -4.72
N ARG A 68 -40.43 -68.98 -5.32
CA ARG A 68 -40.18 -67.76 -6.10
C ARG A 68 -41.23 -66.73 -5.79
N ALA A 69 -40.83 -65.48 -5.73
CA ALA A 69 -41.75 -64.36 -5.68
C ALA A 69 -41.22 -63.20 -6.51
N ALA A 70 -42.15 -62.44 -7.09
CA ALA A 70 -41.84 -61.24 -7.83
C ALA A 70 -42.77 -60.12 -7.42
N LEU A 71 -42.24 -58.90 -7.34
CA LEU A 71 -43.00 -57.70 -7.04
C LEU A 71 -42.84 -56.72 -8.20
N LYS A 72 -43.97 -56.34 -8.78
CA LYS A 72 -44.07 -55.26 -9.77
C LYS A 72 -44.61 -54.01 -9.07
N PHE A 73 -43.88 -52.91 -9.16
CA PHE A 73 -44.26 -51.64 -8.56
C PHE A 73 -43.88 -50.46 -9.46
N ILE A 74 -44.48 -49.30 -9.18
CA ILE A 74 -44.27 -48.07 -9.92
C ILE A 74 -43.78 -47.00 -8.95
N GLU A 75 -42.68 -46.33 -9.32
CA GLU A 75 -42.04 -45.25 -8.58
C GLU A 75 -41.58 -44.17 -9.56
N GLY A 76 -41.84 -42.89 -9.27
CA GLY A 76 -41.46 -41.79 -10.18
C GLY A 76 -41.98 -41.92 -11.63
N GLY A 77 -43.10 -42.62 -11.84
CA GLY A 77 -43.65 -42.90 -13.18
C GLY A 77 -42.99 -44.05 -13.94
N LYS A 78 -41.97 -44.70 -13.37
CA LYS A 78 -41.25 -45.83 -13.95
C LYS A 78 -41.72 -47.15 -13.35
N GLU A 79 -41.68 -48.21 -14.14
CA GLU A 79 -42.05 -49.56 -13.71
C GLU A 79 -40.81 -50.34 -13.28
N TYR A 80 -40.90 -50.99 -12.12
CA TYR A 80 -39.84 -51.84 -11.59
C TYR A 80 -40.38 -53.23 -11.30
N THR A 81 -39.56 -54.25 -11.59
CA THR A 81 -39.84 -55.63 -11.23
C THR A 81 -38.64 -56.23 -10.50
N ILE A 82 -38.88 -56.77 -9.31
CA ILE A 82 -37.87 -57.49 -8.54
C ILE A 82 -38.29 -58.94 -8.37
N TRP A 83 -37.35 -59.85 -8.57
CA TRP A 83 -37.49 -61.29 -8.39
C TRP A 83 -36.61 -61.75 -7.24
N ARG A 84 -37.12 -62.71 -6.46
CA ARG A 84 -36.36 -63.44 -5.45
C ARG A 84 -36.83 -64.88 -5.35
N GLY A 85 -35.96 -65.75 -4.85
CA GLY A 85 -36.29 -67.13 -4.55
C GLY A 85 -35.56 -67.66 -3.33
N LEU A 86 -36.08 -68.77 -2.81
CA LEU A 86 -35.40 -69.59 -1.80
C LEU A 86 -35.20 -70.98 -2.37
N ARG A 87 -34.15 -71.66 -1.93
CA ARG A 87 -33.87 -73.05 -2.27
C ARG A 87 -33.43 -73.82 -1.03
N ARG A 88 -33.97 -75.03 -0.89
CA ARG A 88 -33.53 -76.01 0.09
C ARG A 88 -32.19 -76.61 -0.34
N LYS A 89 -31.20 -76.57 0.56
CA LYS A 89 -29.90 -77.21 0.41
C LYS A 89 -29.67 -78.10 1.63
N GLY A 90 -29.98 -79.39 1.49
CA GLY A 90 -30.00 -80.33 2.61
C GLY A 90 -31.07 -79.94 3.63
N GLU A 91 -30.66 -79.79 4.89
CA GLU A 91 -31.55 -79.40 5.98
C GLU A 91 -31.80 -77.88 6.05
N HIS A 92 -30.98 -77.07 5.37
CA HIS A 92 -31.08 -75.61 5.43
C HIS A 92 -31.79 -75.02 4.23
N ILE A 93 -32.38 -73.84 4.41
CA ILE A 93 -32.96 -73.04 3.34
C ILE A 93 -32.15 -71.77 3.19
N VAL A 94 -31.73 -71.49 1.95
CA VAL A 94 -30.93 -70.31 1.60
C VAL A 94 -31.63 -69.51 0.50
N GLN A 95 -31.23 -68.26 0.33
CA GLN A 95 -31.65 -67.50 -0.84
C GLN A 95 -31.07 -68.09 -2.13
N ASP A 96 -31.91 -68.13 -3.16
CA ASP A 96 -31.50 -68.50 -4.51
C ASP A 96 -31.07 -67.24 -5.26
N ASN A 97 -29.77 -66.94 -5.21
CA ASN A 97 -29.19 -65.74 -5.83
C ASN A 97 -29.39 -65.71 -7.35
N GLU A 98 -29.58 -66.84 -8.02
CA GLU A 98 -29.85 -66.87 -9.47
C GLU A 98 -31.22 -66.27 -9.81
N GLN A 99 -32.16 -66.34 -8.86
CA GLN A 99 -33.49 -65.75 -8.98
C GLN A 99 -33.52 -64.26 -8.58
N LEU A 100 -32.44 -63.76 -7.98
CA LEU A 100 -32.37 -62.41 -7.44
C LEU A 100 -32.05 -61.41 -8.57
N LYS A 101 -33.07 -60.71 -9.06
CA LYS A 101 -32.94 -59.77 -10.19
C LYS A 101 -33.85 -58.55 -10.00
N LEU A 102 -33.34 -57.37 -10.33
CA LEU A 102 -34.08 -56.10 -10.32
C LEU A 102 -34.07 -55.48 -11.72
N PHE A 103 -35.25 -55.14 -12.22
CA PHE A 103 -35.48 -54.55 -13.54
C PHE A 103 -36.17 -53.18 -13.43
N GLU A 104 -35.84 -52.29 -14.36
CA GLU A 104 -36.60 -51.07 -14.69
C GLU A 104 -37.14 -51.23 -16.12
N GLY A 105 -38.45 -51.48 -16.26
CA GLY A 105 -39.03 -52.00 -17.49
C GLY A 105 -38.32 -53.31 -17.90
N ASP A 106 -37.72 -53.34 -19.09
CA ASP A 106 -36.97 -54.49 -19.61
C ASP A 106 -35.46 -54.42 -19.30
N LYS A 107 -34.98 -53.34 -18.67
CA LYS A 107 -33.56 -53.13 -18.37
C LYS A 107 -33.20 -53.77 -17.03
N LEU A 108 -32.23 -54.66 -17.02
CA LEU A 108 -31.65 -55.21 -15.78
C LEU A 108 -30.79 -54.14 -15.08
N LEU A 109 -31.11 -53.84 -13.82
CA LEU A 109 -30.36 -52.88 -12.99
C LEU A 109 -29.34 -53.58 -12.10
N ALA A 110 -29.71 -54.70 -11.49
CA ALA A 110 -28.84 -55.47 -10.61
C ALA A 110 -29.31 -56.93 -10.52
N GLU A 111 -28.38 -57.85 -10.30
CA GLU A 111 -28.67 -59.27 -10.09
C GLU A 111 -27.68 -59.93 -9.13
N MET A 112 -28.07 -61.07 -8.56
CA MET A 112 -27.28 -62.00 -7.74
C MET A 112 -26.72 -61.48 -6.41
N LYS A 113 -26.49 -60.17 -6.27
CA LYS A 113 -25.92 -59.54 -5.07
C LYS A 113 -26.98 -58.79 -4.28
N ASN A 114 -27.20 -59.22 -3.04
CA ASN A 114 -28.15 -58.60 -2.12
C ASN A 114 -27.84 -57.12 -1.84
N GLU A 115 -26.57 -56.81 -1.57
CA GLU A 115 -26.11 -55.45 -1.27
C GLU A 115 -26.37 -54.50 -2.44
N ALA A 116 -26.01 -54.91 -3.66
CA ALA A 116 -26.24 -54.11 -4.86
C ALA A 116 -27.73 -53.82 -5.10
N ILE A 117 -28.60 -54.82 -4.87
CA ILE A 117 -30.06 -54.62 -4.99
C ILE A 117 -30.60 -53.75 -3.87
N ALA A 118 -30.11 -53.89 -2.63
CA ALA A 118 -30.51 -53.06 -1.51
C ALA A 118 -30.14 -51.58 -1.74
N GLU A 119 -28.94 -51.29 -2.24
CA GLU A 119 -28.52 -49.94 -2.61
C GLU A 119 -29.39 -49.34 -3.72
N GLN A 120 -29.64 -50.11 -4.78
CA GLN A 120 -30.51 -49.66 -5.88
C GLN A 120 -31.95 -49.42 -5.41
N LEU A 121 -32.52 -50.34 -4.61
CA LEU A 121 -33.86 -50.18 -4.05
C LEU A 121 -33.94 -48.97 -3.12
N LYS A 122 -32.93 -48.74 -2.27
CA LYS A 122 -32.86 -47.55 -1.41
C LYS A 122 -32.81 -46.28 -2.25
N SER A 123 -32.06 -46.26 -3.35
CA SER A 123 -32.01 -45.13 -4.28
C SER A 123 -33.34 -44.90 -5.03
N ILE A 124 -34.08 -45.96 -5.35
CA ILE A 124 -35.35 -45.87 -6.10
C ILE A 124 -36.49 -45.45 -5.17
N ILE A 125 -36.67 -46.17 -4.05
CA ILE A 125 -37.80 -45.99 -3.13
C ILE A 125 -37.55 -44.82 -2.17
N GLY A 126 -36.28 -44.47 -1.91
CA GLY A 126 -35.89 -43.41 -0.99
C GLY A 126 -36.05 -43.77 0.48
N VAL A 127 -36.38 -45.04 0.78
CA VAL A 127 -36.69 -45.52 2.13
C VAL A 127 -35.88 -46.78 2.40
N ASP A 128 -35.32 -46.88 3.60
CA ASP A 128 -34.61 -48.09 4.03
C ASP A 128 -35.59 -49.20 4.48
N LYS A 129 -35.02 -50.36 4.79
CA LYS A 129 -35.78 -51.54 5.19
C LYS A 129 -36.50 -51.34 6.52
N GLU A 130 -35.84 -50.69 7.47
CA GLU A 130 -36.34 -50.45 8.82
C GLU A 130 -37.56 -49.53 8.77
N ILE A 131 -37.46 -48.40 8.08
CA ILE A 131 -38.54 -47.44 7.88
C ILE A 131 -39.68 -48.07 7.08
N PHE A 132 -39.41 -48.88 6.04
CA PHE A 132 -40.46 -49.59 5.31
C PHE A 132 -41.29 -50.47 6.26
N ARG A 133 -40.63 -51.27 7.10
CA ARG A 133 -41.26 -52.21 8.03
C ARG A 133 -41.98 -51.54 9.19
N GLU A 134 -41.70 -50.27 9.47
CA GLU A 134 -42.34 -49.52 10.55
C GLU A 134 -43.47 -48.62 10.06
N ILE A 135 -43.34 -48.03 8.86
CA ILE A 135 -44.21 -46.94 8.40
C ILE A 135 -45.05 -47.36 7.19
N MET A 136 -44.46 -48.01 6.19
CA MET A 136 -45.21 -48.44 5.00
C MET A 136 -45.95 -49.76 5.22
N TRP A 137 -45.37 -50.67 5.98
CA TRP A 137 -46.00 -51.93 6.35
C TRP A 137 -46.20 -52.02 7.86
N VAL A 138 -47.29 -51.43 8.34
CA VAL A 138 -47.69 -51.56 9.74
C VAL A 138 -48.23 -52.96 10.00
N ARG A 139 -47.39 -53.79 10.62
CA ARG A 139 -47.79 -55.13 11.07
C ARG A 139 -48.86 -55.03 12.17
N GLN A 140 -49.66 -56.09 12.28
CA GLN A 140 -50.59 -56.24 13.40
C GLN A 140 -49.83 -56.08 14.72
N GLU A 141 -50.41 -55.32 15.66
CA GLU A 141 -49.82 -54.95 16.97
C GLU A 141 -48.66 -53.94 16.94
N LYS A 142 -47.96 -53.77 15.82
CA LYS A 142 -46.84 -52.81 15.70
C LYS A 142 -47.26 -51.34 15.80
N LEU A 143 -48.52 -51.05 15.43
CA LEU A 143 -49.09 -49.70 15.61
C LEU A 143 -49.16 -49.30 17.09
N LYS A 144 -49.37 -50.26 18.01
CA LYS A 144 -49.36 -49.98 19.45
C LYS A 144 -47.98 -49.53 19.91
N GLU A 145 -46.93 -50.20 19.44
CA GLU A 145 -45.56 -49.83 19.76
C GLU A 145 -45.22 -48.39 19.32
N ILE A 146 -45.69 -47.95 18.14
CA ILE A 146 -45.49 -46.56 17.68
C ILE A 146 -46.21 -45.55 18.60
N LEU A 147 -47.41 -45.90 19.06
CA LEU A 147 -48.18 -45.06 19.98
C LEU A 147 -47.54 -45.00 21.38
N ASP A 148 -46.91 -46.09 21.81
CA ASP A 148 -46.29 -46.24 23.13
C ASP A 148 -44.83 -45.71 23.19
N MET A 149 -44.22 -45.38 22.04
CA MET A 149 -42.87 -44.77 21.98
C MET A 149 -42.81 -43.42 22.70
N THR A 150 -41.67 -43.15 23.32
CA THR A 150 -41.40 -41.83 23.91
C THR A 150 -41.34 -40.75 22.81
N PRO A 151 -41.63 -39.47 23.13
CA PRO A 151 -41.56 -38.39 22.15
C PRO A 151 -40.22 -38.29 21.43
N GLY A 152 -39.11 -38.52 22.13
CA GLY A 152 -37.76 -38.47 21.54
C GLY A 152 -37.47 -39.63 20.58
N GLU A 153 -37.88 -40.85 20.91
CA GLU A 153 -37.74 -42.01 20.00
C GLU A 153 -38.60 -41.85 18.75
N ARG A 154 -39.84 -41.37 18.92
CA ARG A 154 -40.73 -41.09 17.81
C ARG A 154 -40.15 -40.01 16.90
N GLN A 155 -39.59 -38.94 17.48
CA GLN A 155 -38.94 -37.88 16.71
C GLN A 155 -37.76 -38.44 15.90
N ARG A 156 -36.85 -39.22 16.51
CA ARG A 156 -35.72 -39.81 15.78
C ARG A 156 -36.16 -40.67 14.59
N LYS A 157 -37.22 -41.46 14.75
CA LYS A 157 -37.76 -42.28 13.66
C LYS A 157 -38.37 -41.44 12.54
N MET A 158 -39.06 -40.36 12.89
CA MET A 158 -39.57 -39.40 11.91
C MET A 158 -38.43 -38.66 11.21
N ASP A 159 -37.40 -38.23 11.94
CA ASP A 159 -36.22 -37.57 11.38
C ASP A 159 -35.49 -38.48 10.39
N GLN A 160 -35.39 -39.78 10.69
CA GLN A 160 -34.87 -40.77 9.75
C GLN A 160 -35.76 -40.93 8.51
N LEU A 161 -37.09 -41.00 8.68
CA LEU A 161 -38.04 -41.05 7.56
C LEU A 161 -37.90 -39.83 6.63
N PHE A 162 -37.76 -38.64 7.21
CA PHE A 162 -37.63 -37.40 6.44
C PHE A 162 -36.19 -37.11 5.97
N GLY A 163 -35.22 -37.97 6.30
CA GLY A 163 -33.80 -37.75 5.99
C GLY A 163 -33.16 -36.59 6.78
N ILE A 164 -33.82 -36.10 7.83
CA ILE A 164 -33.31 -35.03 8.70
C ILE A 164 -32.13 -35.54 9.53
N SER A 165 -32.08 -36.85 9.83
CA SER A 165 -30.97 -37.48 10.54
C SER A 165 -29.61 -37.23 9.91
N ASP A 166 -29.54 -37.08 8.59
CA ASP A 166 -28.29 -36.86 7.86
C ASP A 166 -27.68 -35.49 8.18
N TYR A 167 -28.52 -34.50 8.47
CA TYR A 167 -28.08 -33.18 8.93
C TYR A 167 -27.52 -33.23 10.34
N GLU A 168 -28.14 -34.00 11.24
CA GLU A 168 -27.65 -34.18 12.61
C GLU A 168 -26.28 -34.88 12.62
N VAL A 169 -26.10 -35.90 11.77
CA VAL A 169 -24.81 -36.58 11.57
C VAL A 169 -23.77 -35.60 11.02
N SER A 170 -24.13 -34.82 10.00
CA SER A 170 -23.24 -33.81 9.41
C SER A 170 -22.81 -32.77 10.44
N TRP A 171 -23.76 -32.27 11.24
CA TRP A 171 -23.49 -31.31 12.31
C TRP A 171 -22.58 -31.89 13.40
N THR A 172 -22.83 -33.13 13.80
CA THR A 172 -22.01 -33.86 14.77
C THR A 172 -20.58 -34.03 14.28
N ASN A 173 -20.38 -34.31 12.99
CA ASN A 173 -19.06 -34.44 12.37
C ASN A 173 -18.34 -33.10 12.18
N LEU A 174 -19.07 -32.00 11.97
CA LEU A 174 -18.49 -30.66 11.83
C LEU A 174 -18.06 -30.05 13.17
N ARG A 175 -18.70 -30.41 14.28
CA ARG A 175 -18.39 -29.89 15.61
C ARG A 175 -16.90 -30.07 16.02
N PRO A 176 -16.29 -31.26 15.89
CA PRO A 176 -14.87 -31.45 16.17
C PRO A 176 -13.97 -30.55 15.31
N LEU A 177 -14.30 -30.40 14.03
CA LEU A 177 -13.53 -29.58 13.09
C LEU A 177 -13.60 -28.10 13.49
N GLN A 178 -14.79 -27.60 13.84
CA GLN A 178 -14.96 -26.24 14.33
C GLN A 178 -14.12 -25.99 15.60
N ARG A 179 -14.18 -26.92 16.57
CA ARG A 179 -13.38 -26.82 17.81
C ARG A 179 -11.87 -26.82 17.53
N TRP A 180 -11.41 -27.64 16.59
CA TRP A 180 -10.01 -27.65 16.17
C TRP A 180 -9.61 -26.31 15.55
N TYR A 181 -10.41 -25.77 14.62
CA TYR A 181 -10.16 -24.46 14.03
C TYR A 181 -10.14 -23.33 15.07
N GLU A 182 -11.06 -23.34 16.04
CA GLU A 182 -11.06 -22.34 17.12
C GLU A 182 -9.80 -22.42 17.97
N SER A 183 -9.35 -23.63 18.32
CA SER A 183 -8.12 -23.85 19.07
C SER A 183 -6.88 -23.39 18.30
N GLU A 184 -6.81 -23.71 17.00
CA GLU A 184 -5.69 -23.31 16.15
C GLU A 184 -5.64 -21.78 15.98
N ARG A 185 -6.80 -21.17 15.73
CA ARG A 185 -6.93 -19.71 15.65
C ARG A 185 -6.50 -19.05 16.94
N GLU A 186 -6.93 -19.57 18.10
CA GLU A 186 -6.54 -19.01 19.39
C GLU A 186 -5.04 -19.12 19.64
N THR A 187 -4.41 -20.21 19.19
CA THR A 187 -2.96 -20.42 19.28
C THR A 187 -2.21 -19.41 18.41
N LEU A 188 -2.60 -19.27 17.15
CA LEU A 188 -1.99 -18.33 16.20
C LEU A 188 -2.22 -16.87 16.59
N THR A 189 -3.39 -16.54 17.15
CA THR A 189 -3.69 -15.16 17.61
C THR A 189 -2.88 -14.80 18.85
N ARG A 190 -2.49 -15.79 19.67
CA ARG A 190 -1.63 -15.59 20.84
C ARG A 190 -0.15 -15.63 20.49
N ASP A 191 0.21 -15.95 19.25
CA ASP A 191 1.59 -15.95 18.80
C ASP A 191 2.15 -14.51 18.92
N PRO A 192 3.23 -14.30 19.71
CA PRO A 192 3.84 -13.00 19.89
C PRO A 192 4.20 -12.32 18.56
N ASP A 193 4.58 -13.10 17.54
CA ASP A 193 4.93 -12.55 16.24
C ASP A 193 3.71 -11.95 15.55
N VAL A 194 2.53 -12.59 15.65
CA VAL A 194 1.27 -12.09 15.06
C VAL A 194 0.76 -10.85 15.79
N ILE A 195 0.83 -10.84 17.13
CA ILE A 195 0.45 -9.67 17.93
C ILE A 195 1.37 -8.48 17.61
N SER A 196 2.67 -8.76 17.43
CA SER A 196 3.66 -7.71 17.15
C SER A 196 3.47 -7.05 15.79
N ILE A 197 2.77 -7.68 14.83
CA ILE A 197 2.55 -7.09 13.49
C ILE A 197 1.80 -5.76 13.60
N GLU A 198 0.75 -5.68 14.41
CA GLU A 198 0.00 -4.42 14.58
C GLU A 198 0.87 -3.32 15.20
N ASP A 199 1.67 -3.67 16.20
CA ASP A 199 2.61 -2.75 16.84
C ASP A 199 3.74 -2.31 15.88
N ILE A 200 4.26 -3.24 15.08
CA ILE A 200 5.29 -2.97 14.07
C ILE A 200 4.72 -2.06 12.98
N GLN A 201 3.49 -2.31 12.55
CA GLN A 201 2.83 -1.52 11.50
C GLN A 201 2.53 -0.11 11.99
N LYS A 202 2.08 0.05 13.24
CA LYS A 202 1.92 1.36 13.86
C LYS A 202 3.25 2.12 13.98
N LYS A 203 4.32 1.45 14.43
CA LYS A 203 5.66 2.04 14.49
C LYS A 203 6.20 2.41 13.11
N TYR A 204 5.91 1.59 12.10
CA TYR A 204 6.27 1.88 10.71
C TYR A 204 5.58 3.16 10.24
N ASP A 205 4.26 3.28 10.44
CA ASP A 205 3.49 4.47 10.05
C ASP A 205 3.97 5.74 10.79
N GLU A 206 4.30 5.63 12.08
CA GLU A 206 4.89 6.72 12.87
C GLU A 206 6.26 7.13 12.32
N THR A 207 7.13 6.16 12.04
CA THR A 207 8.48 6.40 11.50
C THR A 207 8.41 7.04 10.11
N VAL A 208 7.50 6.60 9.25
CA VAL A 208 7.29 7.17 7.91
C VAL A 208 6.83 8.63 7.99
N LYS A 209 5.95 8.96 8.95
CA LYS A 209 5.55 10.36 9.19
C LYS A 209 6.69 11.23 9.69
N GLU A 210 7.49 10.73 10.64
CA GLU A 210 8.66 11.45 11.14
C GLU A 210 9.68 11.69 10.02
N LEU A 211 9.92 10.69 9.16
CA LEU A 211 10.85 10.80 8.05
C LEU A 211 10.38 11.85 7.03
N ALA A 212 9.09 11.88 6.70
CA ALA A 212 8.52 12.90 5.82
C ALA A 212 8.65 14.33 6.39
N LEU A 213 8.49 14.50 7.71
CA LEU A 213 8.71 15.79 8.38
C LEU A 213 10.18 16.21 8.30
N ARG A 214 11.11 15.28 8.56
CA ARG A 214 12.56 15.55 8.49
C ARG A 214 13.02 15.86 7.08
N ASP A 215 12.48 15.21 6.07
CA ASP A 215 12.78 15.52 4.68
C ASP A 215 12.31 16.94 4.30
N ALA A 216 11.13 17.36 4.78
CA ALA A 216 10.63 18.72 4.56
C ALA A 216 11.52 19.78 5.26
N GLU A 217 11.91 19.54 6.52
CA GLU A 217 12.85 20.41 7.25
C GLU A 217 14.21 20.50 6.54
N LEU A 218 14.69 19.40 5.97
CA LEU A 218 15.97 19.33 5.27
C LEU A 218 15.93 20.11 3.95
N GLU A 219 14.83 20.02 3.19
CA GLU A 219 14.63 20.84 2.00
C GLU A 219 14.50 22.33 2.32
N GLU A 220 13.82 22.69 3.41
CA GLU A 220 13.77 24.09 3.87
C GLU A 220 15.16 24.62 4.26
N ALA A 221 15.93 23.85 5.03
CA ALA A 221 17.29 24.21 5.40
C ALA A 221 18.21 24.35 4.17
N ARG A 222 18.07 23.48 3.16
CA ARG A 222 18.80 23.59 1.89
C ARG A 222 18.49 24.90 1.17
N ASN A 223 17.22 25.27 1.07
CA ASN A 223 16.80 26.54 0.46
C ASN A 223 17.36 27.75 1.21
N GLN A 224 17.33 27.73 2.55
CA GLN A 224 17.92 28.79 3.38
C GLN A 224 19.42 28.92 3.18
N VAL A 225 20.15 27.80 3.07
CA VAL A 225 21.59 27.81 2.78
C VAL A 225 21.86 28.40 1.40
N GLN A 226 21.11 27.99 0.38
CA GLN A 226 21.27 28.54 -0.97
C GLN A 226 21.03 30.05 -1.00
N GLU A 227 19.97 30.54 -0.35
CA GLU A 227 19.68 31.97 -0.27
C GLU A 227 20.78 32.74 0.49
N ALA A 228 21.33 32.16 1.56
CA ALA A 228 22.43 32.74 2.31
C ALA A 228 23.73 32.78 1.48
N GLU A 229 24.03 31.75 0.68
CA GLU A 229 25.17 31.72 -0.23
C GLU A 229 25.06 32.78 -1.33
N GLU A 230 23.87 32.96 -1.91
CA GLU A 230 23.61 34.02 -2.90
C GLU A 230 23.81 35.41 -2.28
N LYS A 231 23.25 35.66 -1.10
CA LYS A 231 23.46 36.92 -0.35
C LYS A 231 24.93 37.16 -0.02
N LEU A 232 25.66 36.12 0.37
CA LEU A 232 27.10 36.22 0.64
C LEU A 232 27.89 36.57 -0.62
N LYS A 233 27.52 35.98 -1.77
CA LYS A 233 28.13 36.29 -3.07
C LYS A 233 27.87 37.73 -3.49
N GLU A 234 26.66 38.24 -3.32
CA GLU A 234 26.36 39.66 -3.57
C GLU A 234 27.12 40.59 -2.62
N ALA A 235 27.14 40.28 -1.32
CA ALA A 235 27.82 41.09 -0.31
C ALA A 235 29.34 41.13 -0.55
N SER A 236 29.95 40.01 -0.93
CA SER A 236 31.38 39.94 -1.27
C SER A 236 31.70 40.71 -2.55
N ALA A 237 30.86 40.65 -3.58
CA ALA A 237 31.01 41.47 -4.79
C ALA A 237 30.93 42.97 -4.47
N ARG A 238 29.93 43.41 -3.69
CA ARG A 238 29.82 44.80 -3.23
C ARG A 238 31.01 45.25 -2.39
N LEU A 239 31.56 44.36 -1.57
CA LEU A 239 32.74 44.66 -0.76
C LEU A 239 33.97 44.91 -1.66
N GLU A 240 34.18 44.09 -2.68
CA GLU A 240 35.27 44.30 -3.64
C GLU A 240 35.10 45.59 -4.45
N GLU A 241 33.88 45.92 -4.88
CA GLU A 241 33.59 47.22 -5.51
C GLU A 241 33.90 48.39 -4.57
N MET A 242 33.47 48.31 -3.30
CA MET A 242 33.74 49.33 -2.27
C MET A 242 35.24 49.48 -2.00
N LYS A 243 36.00 48.37 -1.94
CA LYS A 243 37.47 48.42 -1.80
C LYS A 243 38.12 49.12 -2.99
N ALA A 244 37.71 48.81 -4.22
CA ALA A 244 38.22 49.45 -5.42
C ALA A 244 37.89 50.96 -5.47
N LEU A 245 36.68 51.34 -5.10
CA LEU A 245 36.27 52.74 -4.94
C LEU A 245 37.09 53.48 -3.88
N ARG A 246 37.34 52.83 -2.73
CA ARG A 246 38.18 53.39 -1.67
C ARG A 246 39.61 53.62 -2.14
N GLN A 247 40.20 52.65 -2.84
CA GLN A 247 41.55 52.79 -3.40
C GLN A 247 41.61 53.98 -4.37
N LYS A 248 40.65 54.09 -5.30
CA LYS A 248 40.56 55.26 -6.20
C LYS A 248 40.40 56.58 -5.44
N SER A 249 39.63 56.60 -4.36
CA SER A 249 39.48 57.80 -3.53
C SER A 249 40.78 58.17 -2.81
N GLU A 250 41.54 57.19 -2.33
CA GLU A 250 42.84 57.41 -1.71
C GLU A 250 43.87 57.92 -2.74
N GLU A 251 43.88 57.36 -3.95
CA GLU A 251 44.69 57.85 -5.09
C GLU A 251 44.34 59.30 -5.45
N MET A 252 43.05 59.63 -5.61
CA MET A 252 42.60 61.00 -5.88
C MET A 252 42.98 61.98 -4.75
N LYS A 253 42.90 61.57 -3.47
CA LYS A 253 43.34 62.40 -2.34
C LYS A 253 44.86 62.62 -2.34
N ALA A 254 45.64 61.60 -2.70
CA ALA A 254 47.09 61.73 -2.85
C ALA A 254 47.43 62.69 -4.00
N GLU A 255 46.69 62.63 -5.11
CA GLU A 255 46.85 63.55 -6.23
C GLU A 255 46.43 64.98 -5.86
N GLU A 256 45.30 65.15 -5.15
CA GLU A 256 44.85 66.45 -4.64
C GLU A 256 45.89 67.08 -3.70
N THR A 257 46.43 66.32 -2.76
CA THR A 257 47.45 66.83 -1.82
C THR A 257 48.75 67.19 -2.54
N ARG A 258 49.17 66.40 -3.54
CA ARG A 258 50.31 66.74 -4.41
C ARG A 258 50.07 68.03 -5.19
N LEU A 259 48.90 68.20 -5.79
CA LEU A 259 48.54 69.42 -6.52
C LEU A 259 48.48 70.63 -5.59
N ARG A 260 47.89 70.51 -4.40
CA ARG A 260 47.89 71.58 -3.38
C ARG A 260 49.29 71.97 -2.93
N ALA A 261 50.18 71.00 -2.70
CA ALA A 261 51.58 71.29 -2.40
C ALA A 261 52.28 71.99 -3.57
N GLY A 262 51.98 71.57 -4.80
CA GLY A 262 52.41 72.25 -6.02
C GLY A 262 51.98 73.72 -6.07
N ILE A 263 50.69 74.00 -5.84
CA ILE A 263 50.13 75.35 -5.78
C ILE A 263 50.82 76.18 -4.70
N SER A 264 50.94 75.64 -3.48
CA SER A 264 51.61 76.35 -2.37
C SER A 264 53.08 76.66 -2.68
N SER A 265 53.80 75.74 -3.33
CA SER A 265 55.18 75.98 -3.77
C SER A 265 55.28 77.06 -4.86
N ALA A 266 54.32 77.08 -5.79
CA ALA A 266 54.23 78.11 -6.83
C ALA A 266 53.88 79.48 -6.22
N GLU A 267 53.00 79.53 -5.22
CA GLU A 267 52.67 80.74 -4.47
C GLU A 267 53.89 81.28 -3.69
N THR A 268 54.66 80.40 -3.04
CA THR A 268 55.91 80.81 -2.35
C THR A 268 56.96 81.31 -3.34
N LEU A 269 57.07 80.68 -4.52
CA LEU A 269 57.93 81.18 -5.59
C LEU A 269 57.46 82.54 -6.11
N CYS A 270 56.17 82.73 -6.33
CA CYS A 270 55.59 83.99 -6.77
C CYS A 270 55.80 85.10 -5.75
N THR A 271 55.60 84.83 -4.46
CA THR A 271 55.84 85.82 -3.38
C THR A 271 57.32 86.16 -3.24
N ARG A 272 58.22 85.18 -3.37
CA ARG A 272 59.68 85.43 -3.39
C ARG A 272 60.07 86.32 -4.57
N LEU A 273 59.62 85.98 -5.79
CA LEU A 273 59.87 86.79 -6.99
C LEU A 273 59.28 88.20 -6.86
N ALA A 274 58.08 88.34 -6.29
CA ALA A 274 57.47 89.64 -6.02
C ALA A 274 58.31 90.47 -5.03
N ASN A 275 58.88 89.84 -4.00
CA ASN A 275 59.79 90.50 -3.06
C ASN A 275 61.12 90.89 -3.73
N GLU A 276 61.72 90.02 -4.55
CA GLU A 276 62.93 90.34 -5.32
C GLU A 276 62.69 91.52 -6.27
N ILE A 277 61.53 91.56 -6.96
CA ILE A 277 61.14 92.69 -7.80
C ILE A 277 61.02 93.96 -6.96
N ARG A 278 60.44 93.88 -5.76
CA ARG A 278 60.31 95.02 -4.84
C ARG A 278 61.68 95.54 -4.38
N GLU A 279 62.59 94.65 -3.99
CA GLU A 279 63.96 95.01 -3.60
C GLU A 279 64.73 95.64 -4.76
N ARG A 280 64.62 95.07 -5.97
CA ARG A 280 65.23 95.64 -7.17
C ARG A 280 64.66 97.03 -7.47
N LYS A 281 63.35 97.24 -7.34
CA LYS A 281 62.72 98.56 -7.47
C LYS A 281 63.23 99.55 -6.41
N MET A 282 63.40 99.13 -5.16
CA MET A 282 63.99 99.99 -4.13
C MET A 282 65.44 100.36 -4.45
N LYS A 283 66.25 99.41 -4.94
CA LYS A 283 67.63 99.68 -5.39
C LYS A 283 67.68 100.65 -6.56
N ILE A 284 66.78 100.50 -7.53
CA ILE A 284 66.65 101.44 -8.66
C ILE A 284 66.33 102.84 -8.13
N ASN A 285 65.35 102.96 -7.23
CA ASN A 285 64.99 104.25 -6.64
C ASN A 285 66.10 104.88 -5.77
N ASP A 286 66.90 104.08 -5.06
CA ASP A 286 68.09 104.57 -4.34
C ASP A 286 69.19 105.06 -5.30
N LEU A 287 69.41 104.33 -6.40
CA LEU A 287 70.34 104.72 -7.45
C LEU A 287 69.88 106.00 -8.18
N GLU A 288 68.59 106.15 -8.44
CA GLU A 288 68.01 107.37 -9.02
C GLU A 288 68.23 108.57 -8.09
N LYS A 289 67.97 108.42 -6.78
CA LYS A 289 68.27 109.46 -5.79
C LYS A 289 69.75 109.82 -5.71
N ARG A 290 70.65 108.83 -5.82
CA ARG A 290 72.10 109.09 -5.87
C ARG A 290 72.49 109.84 -7.14
N LEU A 291 71.93 109.45 -8.29
CA LEU A 291 72.14 110.14 -9.56
C LEU A 291 71.70 111.61 -9.47
N GLU A 292 70.54 111.87 -8.84
CA GLU A 292 70.04 113.21 -8.64
C GLU A 292 70.91 114.03 -7.69
N SER A 293 71.42 113.42 -6.62
CA SER A 293 72.38 114.09 -5.72
C SER A 293 73.72 114.41 -6.40
N GLN A 294 74.19 113.55 -7.31
CA GLN A 294 75.40 113.78 -8.09
C GLN A 294 75.20 114.85 -9.15
N ASN A 295 74.05 114.88 -9.81
CA ASN A 295 73.69 115.96 -10.75
C ASN A 295 73.63 117.31 -10.05
N ILE A 296 73.07 117.40 -8.84
CA ILE A 296 73.06 118.63 -8.03
C ILE A 296 74.49 119.05 -7.64
N GLN A 297 75.37 118.09 -7.32
CA GLN A 297 76.78 118.38 -7.05
C GLN A 297 77.50 118.88 -8.32
N GLU A 298 77.26 118.25 -9.47
CA GLU A 298 77.85 118.65 -10.75
C GLU A 298 77.39 120.04 -11.17
N GLU A 299 76.11 120.36 -10.97
CA GLU A 299 75.53 121.67 -11.26
C GLU A 299 76.08 122.77 -10.32
N ASN A 300 76.34 122.43 -9.05
CA ASN A 300 77.02 123.33 -8.12
C ASN A 300 78.49 123.56 -8.49
N VAL A 301 79.22 122.53 -8.93
CA VAL A 301 80.61 122.68 -9.39
C VAL A 301 80.67 123.51 -10.66
N LYS A 302 79.74 123.31 -11.60
CA LYS A 302 79.61 124.15 -12.81
C LYS A 302 79.30 125.61 -12.48
N LYS A 303 78.47 125.90 -11.46
CA LYS A 303 78.24 127.27 -10.96
C LYS A 303 79.49 127.91 -10.35
N ILE A 304 80.25 127.17 -9.53
CA ILE A 304 81.48 127.69 -8.93
C ILE A 304 82.54 128.00 -10.01
N ILE A 305 82.63 127.18 -11.07
CA ILE A 305 83.55 127.42 -12.20
C ILE A 305 83.12 128.64 -13.02
N ALA A 306 81.82 128.87 -13.20
CA ALA A 306 81.28 130.04 -13.90
C ALA A 306 81.54 131.36 -13.15
N ASP A 307 81.42 131.37 -11.82
CA ASP A 307 81.71 132.57 -10.99
C ASP A 307 83.20 132.95 -10.99
N LEU A 308 84.10 132.02 -11.32
CA LEU A 308 85.55 132.24 -11.46
C LEU A 308 85.98 132.72 -12.86
N GLY A 309 85.04 133.03 -13.75
CA GLY A 309 85.32 133.63 -15.07
C GLY A 309 85.92 132.66 -16.10
N LEU A 310 85.77 131.35 -15.91
CA LEU A 310 86.25 130.30 -16.82
C LEU A 310 85.07 129.61 -17.54
N PRO A 311 85.23 129.17 -18.81
CA PRO A 311 84.15 128.53 -19.57
C PRO A 311 83.66 127.23 -18.89
N ALA A 312 82.34 127.00 -18.90
CA ALA A 312 81.64 125.95 -18.15
C ALA A 312 81.95 124.49 -18.58
N ASP A 313 82.81 124.33 -19.59
CA ASP A 313 83.13 123.09 -20.27
C ASP A 313 84.66 122.89 -20.40
N ALA A 314 85.45 123.65 -19.63
CA ALA A 314 86.91 123.54 -19.60
C ALA A 314 87.37 122.21 -18.97
N SER A 315 88.25 121.48 -19.67
CA SER A 315 88.85 120.24 -19.16
C SER A 315 89.83 120.52 -18.02
N SER A 316 90.03 119.54 -17.14
CA SER A 316 90.90 119.64 -15.95
C SER A 316 92.32 120.15 -16.27
N ASP A 317 92.85 119.75 -17.43
CA ASP A 317 94.20 120.15 -17.86
C ASP A 317 94.27 121.65 -18.22
N TYR A 318 93.19 122.22 -18.76
CA TYR A 318 93.14 123.64 -19.10
C TYR A 318 93.14 124.52 -17.84
N ILE A 319 92.39 124.13 -16.81
CA ILE A 319 92.36 124.83 -15.52
C ILE A 319 93.73 124.78 -14.83
N GLN A 320 94.42 123.64 -14.88
CA GLN A 320 95.79 123.54 -14.35
C GLN A 320 96.78 124.44 -15.11
N SER A 321 96.67 124.56 -16.43
CA SER A 321 97.54 125.45 -17.23
C SER A 321 97.31 126.94 -16.94
N TYR A 322 96.06 127.35 -16.69
CA TYR A 322 95.73 128.74 -16.35
C TYR A 322 96.21 129.13 -14.94
N ILE A 323 96.10 128.22 -13.97
CA ILE A 323 96.67 128.43 -12.64
C ILE A 323 98.19 128.55 -12.72
N ALA A 324 98.85 127.72 -13.54
CA ALA A 324 100.30 127.80 -13.75
C ALA A 324 100.74 129.15 -14.36
N SER A 325 99.99 129.71 -15.31
CA SER A 325 100.33 131.02 -15.90
C SER A 325 100.17 132.20 -14.93
N ILE A 326 99.20 132.12 -14.01
CA ILE A 326 99.01 133.16 -12.98
C ILE A 326 100.17 133.14 -11.96
N ILE A 327 100.64 131.95 -11.56
CA ILE A 327 101.76 131.81 -10.62
C ILE A 327 103.08 132.36 -11.22
N GLU A 328 103.28 132.18 -12.53
CA GLU A 328 104.46 132.72 -13.24
C GLU A 328 104.42 134.26 -13.34
N GLN A 329 103.25 134.87 -13.54
CA GLN A 329 103.11 136.34 -13.60
C GLN A 329 103.32 137.04 -12.26
N THR A 330 103.08 136.37 -11.13
CA THR A 330 103.34 136.95 -9.80
C THR A 330 104.81 136.86 -9.34
N SER A 331 105.69 136.21 -10.09
CA SER A 331 107.10 135.98 -9.72
C SER A 331 108.11 136.94 -10.37
N SER A 332 107.64 138.05 -10.97
CA SER A 332 108.50 139.07 -11.62
C SER A 332 108.10 140.54 -11.36
N MET A 333 107.47 140.80 -10.21
CA MET A 333 107.38 142.10 -9.52
C MET A 333 107.68 141.89 -8.04
#